data_AF-A0A2U2CNN8-F1
#
_entry.id   AF-A0A2U2CNN8-F1
#
_cell.length_a   1.000
_cell.length_b   1.000
_cell.length_c   1.000
_cell.angle_alpha   90.00
_cell.angle_beta   90.00
_cell.angle_gamma   90.00
#
_symmetry.space_group_name_H-M   'P 1'
#
loop_
_entity.id
_entity.type
_entity.pdbx_description
1 polymer ?
#
loop_
_entity_poly.entity_id
_entity_poly.type
_entity_poly.pdbx_seq_one_letter_code
_entity_poly.pdbx_strand_id
1 'polypeptide(L)'
;MPLTSIGDLAQSHLLRLNNTRLKSALDGLTGELGSGRKADIGKAVRGDFRPLAALDRSIGLLDRFQQSVSEARLRAGTIQTLLGGLQEASDRSAGALTTAGTHGGGRNWPSRRAPRGEISLPPSRRSTPALQARRFSPVWPRTVRRCRMPAPCWPNSAR
;
A
#
# COMPACT_ATOMS: atom_id res chain seq x y z
N MET A 1 46.16 -19.18 -73.42
CA MET A 1 44.85 -18.99 -72.78
C MET A 1 44.93 -19.32 -71.29
N PRO A 2 45.16 -18.33 -70.39
CA PRO A 2 45.06 -18.52 -68.93
C PRO A 2 43.99 -17.64 -68.24
N LEU A 3 43.24 -16.84 -69.01
CA LEU A 3 42.33 -15.82 -68.48
C LEU A 3 41.03 -16.40 -67.89
N THR A 4 40.64 -17.62 -68.27
CA THR A 4 39.40 -18.28 -67.82
C THR A 4 39.47 -18.83 -66.40
N SER A 5 40.67 -19.20 -65.91
CA SER A 5 40.85 -19.83 -64.58
C SER A 5 40.75 -18.83 -63.42
N ILE A 6 41.17 -17.57 -63.62
CA ILE A 6 41.09 -16.52 -62.60
C ILE A 6 39.63 -16.11 -62.35
N GLY A 7 38.80 -16.10 -63.39
CA GLY A 7 37.37 -15.78 -63.30
C GLY A 7 36.60 -16.80 -62.48
N ASP A 8 36.83 -18.09 -62.70
CA ASP A 8 36.17 -19.17 -61.95
C ASP A 8 36.61 -19.19 -60.47
N LEU A 9 37.90 -18.93 -60.20
CA LEU A 9 38.40 -18.80 -58.83
C LEU A 9 37.78 -17.58 -58.12
N ALA A 10 37.72 -16.42 -58.80
CA ALA A 10 37.07 -15.23 -58.26
C ALA A 10 35.58 -15.47 -57.98
N GLN A 11 34.87 -16.18 -58.86
CA GLN A 11 33.48 -16.60 -58.65
C GLN A 11 33.35 -17.55 -57.45
N SER A 12 34.22 -18.55 -57.33
CA SER A 12 34.22 -19.48 -56.19
C SER A 12 34.47 -18.77 -54.86
N HIS A 13 35.34 -17.75 -54.85
CA HIS A 13 35.64 -16.94 -53.69
C HIS A 13 34.45 -16.05 -53.30
N LEU A 14 33.81 -15.39 -54.28
CA LEU A 14 32.58 -14.62 -54.06
C LEU A 14 31.44 -15.49 -53.51
N LEU A 15 31.27 -16.71 -54.02
CA LEU A 15 30.27 -17.66 -53.51
C LEU A 15 30.54 -18.05 -52.06
N ARG A 16 31.81 -18.27 -51.70
CA ARG A 16 32.21 -18.56 -50.31
C ARG A 16 31.92 -17.38 -49.38
N LEU A 17 32.25 -16.15 -49.78
CA LEU A 17 31.96 -14.94 -49.00
C LEU A 17 30.44 -14.74 -48.79
N ASN A 18 29.63 -15.02 -49.82
CA ASN A 18 28.17 -14.95 -49.68
C ASN A 18 27.64 -16.06 -48.77
N ASN A 19 28.17 -17.27 -48.86
CA ASN A 19 27.77 -18.39 -48.01
C ASN A 19 28.07 -18.11 -46.53
N THR A 20 29.26 -17.59 -46.20
CA THR A 20 29.62 -17.22 -44.82
C THR A 20 28.73 -16.10 -44.29
N ARG A 21 28.41 -15.10 -45.12
CA ARG A 21 27.48 -14.01 -44.77
C ARG A 21 26.07 -14.53 -44.49
N LEU A 22 25.54 -15.40 -45.34
CA LEU A 22 24.20 -15.97 -45.18
C LEU A 22 24.11 -16.86 -43.95
N LYS A 23 25.14 -17.68 -43.70
CA LYS A 23 25.20 -18.52 -42.50
C LYS A 23 25.23 -17.70 -41.22
N SER A 24 26.07 -16.66 -41.17
CA SER A 24 26.10 -15.73 -40.04
C SER A 24 24.75 -15.01 -39.82
N ALA A 25 24.05 -14.63 -40.90
CA ALA A 25 22.72 -14.05 -40.79
C ALA A 25 21.70 -15.08 -40.24
N LEU A 26 21.69 -16.30 -40.78
CA LEU A 26 20.80 -17.38 -40.32
C LEU A 26 21.02 -17.71 -38.84
N ASP A 27 22.27 -17.79 -38.39
CA ASP A 27 22.61 -18.05 -36.99
C ASP A 27 22.06 -16.93 -36.09
N GLY A 28 22.20 -15.67 -36.52
CA GLY A 28 21.63 -14.51 -35.82
C GLY A 28 20.09 -14.54 -35.78
N LEU A 29 19.43 -14.72 -36.93
CA LEU A 29 17.98 -14.81 -37.04
C LEU A 29 17.40 -15.97 -36.24
N THR A 30 18.08 -17.12 -36.18
CA THR A 30 17.68 -18.27 -35.37
C THR A 30 17.76 -17.94 -33.88
N GLY A 31 18.79 -17.21 -33.46
CA GLY A 31 18.90 -16.69 -32.10
C GLY A 31 17.80 -15.67 -31.74
N GLU A 32 17.45 -14.78 -32.67
CA GLU A 32 16.34 -13.83 -32.50
C GLU A 32 14.99 -14.55 -32.42
N LEU A 33 14.77 -15.57 -33.24
CA LEU A 33 13.56 -16.40 -33.21
C LEU A 33 13.42 -17.17 -31.90
N GLY A 34 14.51 -17.78 -31.42
CA GLY A 34 14.50 -18.54 -30.16
C GLY A 34 14.33 -17.65 -28.91
N SER A 35 14.91 -16.44 -28.93
CA SER A 35 14.84 -15.51 -27.80
C SER A 35 13.63 -14.57 -27.84
N GLY A 36 12.97 -14.44 -29.01
CA GLY A 36 11.95 -13.45 -29.29
C GLY A 36 12.44 -12.00 -29.21
N ARG A 37 13.76 -11.78 -29.06
CA ARG A 37 14.38 -10.47 -28.87
C ARG A 37 15.37 -10.23 -29.99
N LYS A 38 15.31 -9.02 -30.55
CA LYS A 38 16.24 -8.60 -31.61
C LYS A 38 17.64 -8.44 -31.04
N ALA A 39 18.64 -9.05 -31.67
CA ALA A 39 20.02 -9.09 -31.17
C ALA A 39 20.73 -7.74 -31.39
N ASP A 40 20.39 -7.03 -32.47
CA ASP A 40 20.93 -5.71 -32.78
C ASP A 40 19.82 -4.65 -32.77
N ILE A 41 19.56 -4.10 -31.59
CA ILE A 41 18.58 -3.02 -31.39
C ILE A 41 19.05 -1.73 -32.09
N GLY A 42 20.36 -1.50 -32.21
CA GLY A 42 20.92 -0.33 -32.89
C GLY A 42 20.60 -0.30 -34.38
N LYS A 43 20.79 -1.43 -35.08
CA LYS A 43 20.32 -1.60 -36.48
C LYS A 43 18.81 -1.65 -36.59
N ALA A 44 18.12 -2.25 -35.62
CA ALA A 44 16.66 -2.34 -35.63
C ALA A 44 15.99 -0.96 -35.65
N VAL A 45 16.60 -0.03 -34.91
CA VAL A 45 16.08 1.31 -34.66
C VAL A 45 16.73 2.34 -35.60
N ARG A 46 17.65 1.90 -36.49
CA ARG A 46 18.39 2.76 -37.43
C ARG A 46 19.04 3.98 -36.77
N GLY A 47 19.41 3.86 -35.49
CA GLY A 47 19.98 4.95 -34.68
C GLY A 47 19.00 5.94 -34.04
N ASP A 48 17.68 5.84 -34.28
CA ASP A 48 16.69 6.73 -33.65
C ASP A 48 16.03 6.11 -32.41
N PHE A 49 16.67 6.23 -31.24
CA PHE A 49 16.17 5.64 -29.99
C PHE A 49 14.94 6.34 -29.38
N ARG A 50 14.40 7.40 -30.01
CA ARG A 50 13.26 8.16 -29.47
C ARG A 50 12.00 7.32 -29.26
N PRO A 51 11.59 6.42 -30.18
CA PRO A 51 10.42 5.57 -29.98
C PRO A 51 10.60 4.58 -28.84
N LEU A 52 11.82 4.06 -28.65
CA LEU A 52 12.14 3.16 -27.55
C LEU A 52 12.08 3.88 -26.20
N ALA A 53 12.63 5.09 -26.11
CA ALA A 53 12.53 5.93 -24.92
C ALA A 53 11.07 6.32 -24.59
N ALA A 54 10.23 6.53 -25.61
CA ALA A 54 8.81 6.79 -25.42
C ALA A 54 8.07 5.56 -24.85
N LEU A 55 8.39 4.36 -25.35
CA LEU A 55 7.85 3.11 -24.82
C LEU A 55 8.28 2.87 -23.37
N ASP A 56 9.56 3.02 -23.05
CA ASP A 56 10.07 2.87 -21.69
C ASP A 56 9.40 3.84 -20.72
N ARG A 57 9.24 5.11 -21.15
CA ARG A 57 8.46 6.10 -20.40
C ARG A 57 7.01 5.67 -20.19
N SER A 58 6.37 5.09 -21.22
CA SER A 58 4.98 4.62 -21.10
C SER A 58 4.85 3.46 -20.10
N ILE A 59 5.79 2.50 -20.12
CA ILE A 59 5.84 1.39 -19.17
C ILE A 59 6.05 1.92 -17.74
N GLY A 60 7.00 2.84 -17.55
CA GLY A 60 7.21 3.48 -16.25
C GLY A 60 6.01 4.29 -15.76
N LEU A 61 5.24 4.90 -16.67
CA LEU A 61 3.99 5.58 -16.32
C LEU A 61 2.92 4.58 -15.85
N LEU A 62 2.77 3.45 -16.53
CA LEU A 62 1.83 2.39 -16.16
C LEU A 62 2.15 1.81 -14.78
N ASP A 63 3.43 1.58 -14.48
CA ASP A 63 3.88 1.10 -13.16
C ASP A 63 3.49 2.07 -12.03
N ARG A 64 3.66 3.38 -12.26
CA ARG A 64 3.20 4.41 -11.31
C ARG A 64 1.69 4.42 -11.12
N PHE A 65 0.91 4.20 -12.18
CA PHE A 65 -0.54 4.06 -12.04
C PHE A 65 -0.90 2.82 -11.21
N GLN A 66 -0.21 1.69 -11.39
CA GLN A 66 -0.43 0.51 -10.57
C GLN A 66 -0.18 0.79 -9.09
N GLN A 67 0.90 1.52 -8.78
CA GLN A 67 1.19 1.95 -7.41
C GLN A 67 0.13 2.91 -6.86
N SER A 68 -0.33 3.89 -7.65
CA SER A 68 -1.40 4.78 -7.21
C SER A 68 -2.72 4.03 -6.94
N VAL A 69 -3.02 3.01 -7.73
CA VAL A 69 -4.20 2.17 -7.53
C VAL A 69 -4.05 1.28 -6.30
N SER A 70 -2.85 0.75 -6.02
CA SER A 70 -2.61 -0.05 -4.81
C SER A 70 -2.80 0.78 -3.54
N GLU A 71 -2.31 2.01 -3.53
CA GLU A 71 -2.52 2.97 -2.44
C GLU A 71 -3.98 3.37 -2.29
N ALA A 72 -4.68 3.63 -3.40
CA ALA A 72 -6.10 3.93 -3.39
C ALA A 72 -6.93 2.77 -2.82
N ARG A 73 -6.60 1.52 -3.19
CA ARG A 73 -7.22 0.31 -2.63
C ARG A 73 -6.97 0.18 -1.15
N LEU A 74 -5.74 0.42 -0.68
CA LEU A 74 -5.43 0.40 0.75
C LEU A 74 -6.28 1.43 1.51
N ARG A 75 -6.36 2.66 1.00
CA ARG A 75 -7.18 3.72 1.61
C ARG A 75 -8.68 3.39 1.58
N ALA A 76 -9.19 2.84 0.49
CA ALA A 76 -10.57 2.39 0.43
C ALA A 76 -10.84 1.26 1.44
N GLY A 77 -9.89 0.32 1.59
CA GLY A 77 -9.95 -0.75 2.58
C GLY A 77 -9.97 -0.22 4.01
N THR A 78 -9.14 0.78 4.34
CA THR A 78 -9.17 1.38 5.68
C THR A 78 -10.50 2.09 5.94
N ILE A 79 -11.05 2.81 4.97
CA ILE A 79 -12.38 3.43 5.08
C ILE A 79 -13.46 2.36 5.30
N GLN A 80 -13.42 1.25 4.57
CA GLN A 80 -14.37 0.16 4.74
C GLN A 80 -14.32 -0.44 6.16
N THR A 81 -13.11 -0.63 6.70
CA THR A 81 -12.92 -1.08 8.08
C THR A 81 -13.49 -0.09 9.10
N LEU A 82 -13.25 1.21 8.89
CA LEU A 82 -13.78 2.26 9.76
C LEU A 82 -15.31 2.31 9.73
N LEU A 83 -15.91 2.20 8.54
CA LEU A 83 -17.37 2.15 8.38
C LEU A 83 -17.96 0.88 9.03
N GLY A 84 -17.28 -0.26 8.92
CA GLY A 84 -17.68 -1.48 9.64
C GLY A 84 -17.65 -1.30 11.16
N GLY A 85 -16.60 -0.68 11.70
CA GLY A 85 -16.52 -0.38 13.13
C GLY A 85 -17.60 0.59 13.62
N LEU A 86 -17.93 1.61 12.82
CA LEU A 86 -19.03 2.53 13.12
C LEU A 86 -20.39 1.83 13.13
N GLN A 87 -20.63 0.94 12.17
CA GLN A 87 -21.84 0.13 12.11
C GLN A 87 -21.98 -0.75 13.35
N GLU A 88 -20.91 -1.47 13.74
CA GLU A 88 -20.92 -2.28 14.97
C GLU A 88 -21.19 -1.44 16.23
N ALA A 89 -20.60 -0.25 16.33
CA ALA A 89 -20.82 0.66 17.46
C ALA A 89 -22.28 1.16 17.51
N SER A 90 -22.88 1.44 16.34
CA SER A 90 -24.29 1.79 16.21
C SER A 90 -25.19 0.65 16.67
N ASP A 91 -24.94 -0.57 16.21
CA ASP A 91 -25.75 -1.75 16.56
C ASP A 91 -25.67 -2.08 18.06
N ARG A 92 -24.48 -1.96 18.67
CA ARG A 92 -24.31 -2.12 20.13
C ARG A 92 -25.10 -1.07 20.90
N SER A 93 -25.08 0.18 20.44
CA SER A 93 -25.81 1.28 21.09
C SER A 93 -27.32 1.08 20.98
N ALA A 94 -27.82 0.66 19.81
CA ALA A 94 -29.21 0.30 19.61
C ALA A 94 -29.65 -0.84 20.54
N GLY A 95 -28.86 -1.91 20.63
CA GLY A 95 -29.13 -3.05 21.53
C GLY A 95 -29.13 -2.66 23.02
N ALA A 96 -28.21 -1.77 23.43
CA ALA A 96 -28.18 -1.25 24.79
C ALA A 96 -29.43 -0.41 25.11
N LEU A 97 -29.87 0.44 24.16
CA LEU A 97 -31.07 1.26 24.30
C LEU A 97 -32.34 0.41 24.33
N THR A 98 -32.47 -0.61 23.48
CA THR A 98 -33.63 -1.52 23.52
C THR A 98 -33.68 -2.28 24.83
N THR A 99 -32.55 -2.74 25.34
CA THR A 99 -32.47 -3.43 26.64
C THR A 99 -32.83 -2.48 27.79
N ALA A 100 -32.35 -1.23 27.78
CA ALA A 100 -32.74 -0.25 28.79
C ALA A 100 -34.24 0.11 28.71
N GLY A 101 -34.80 0.20 27.50
CA GLY A 101 -36.21 0.44 27.27
C GLY A 101 -37.12 -0.67 27.79
N THR A 102 -36.74 -1.94 27.60
CA THR A 102 -37.52 -3.09 28.10
C THR A 102 -37.52 -3.18 29.62
N HIS A 103 -36.45 -2.72 30.29
CA HIS A 103 -36.39 -2.65 31.77
C HIS A 103 -37.04 -1.38 32.33
N GLY A 104 -37.23 -0.33 31.52
CA GLY A 104 -37.86 0.94 31.92
C GLY A 104 -39.39 0.96 31.85
N GLY A 105 -40.01 0.02 31.15
CA GLY A 105 -41.47 -0.08 30.93
C GLY A 105 -42.30 -0.49 32.16
N GLY A 106 -41.66 -0.77 33.30
CA GLY A 106 -42.31 -1.22 34.53
C GLY A 106 -42.00 -0.38 35.77
N ARG A 107 -41.57 0.89 35.63
CA ARG A 107 -41.43 1.77 36.79
C ARG A 107 -42.81 2.28 37.18
N ASN A 108 -43.50 1.55 38.06
CA ASN A 108 -44.66 2.07 38.76
C ASN A 108 -44.22 3.28 39.60
N TRP A 109 -44.38 4.49 39.05
CA TRP A 109 -44.12 5.70 39.80
C TRP A 109 -45.02 5.69 41.04
N PRO A 110 -44.49 5.65 42.28
CA PRO A 110 -45.33 5.66 43.46
C PRO A 110 -45.99 7.04 43.51
N SER A 111 -47.30 7.08 43.27
CA SER A 111 -48.13 8.27 43.44
C SER A 111 -48.28 8.58 44.93
N ARG A 112 -47.21 9.05 45.56
CA ARG A 112 -47.28 9.70 46.87
C ARG A 112 -48.02 11.03 46.67
N ARG A 113 -49.34 10.99 46.76
CA ARG A 113 -50.13 12.18 47.09
C ARG A 113 -49.77 12.57 48.52
N ALA A 114 -48.78 13.44 48.66
CA ALA A 114 -48.54 14.12 49.92
C ALA A 114 -49.75 15.03 50.20
N PRO A 115 -50.36 14.98 51.40
CA PRO A 115 -51.37 15.97 51.78
C PRO A 115 -50.73 17.37 51.78
N ARG A 116 -51.45 18.36 51.26
CA ARG A 116 -51.04 19.77 51.30
C ARG A 116 -50.94 20.22 52.77
N GLY A 117 -49.78 20.79 53.14
CA GLY A 117 -49.45 21.31 54.46
C GLY A 117 -48.27 20.51 55.03
N GLU A 118 -47.10 21.03 55.35
CA GLU A 118 -46.64 22.39 55.63
C GLU A 118 -45.23 22.56 55.05
N ILE A 119 -44.88 23.78 54.65
CA ILE A 119 -43.49 24.16 54.38
C ILE A 119 -42.81 24.32 55.74
N SER A 120 -42.13 23.28 56.23
CA SER A 120 -41.13 23.44 57.28
C SER A 120 -39.76 23.59 56.63
N LEU A 121 -39.17 24.78 56.79
CA LEU A 121 -37.81 25.10 56.39
C LEU A 121 -36.80 24.12 57.03
N PRO A 122 -35.75 23.69 56.31
CA PRO A 122 -34.66 22.93 56.92
C PRO A 122 -33.88 23.81 57.93
N PRO A 123 -33.48 23.29 59.10
CA PRO A 123 -32.65 24.05 60.03
C PRO A 123 -31.24 24.23 59.48
N SER A 124 -30.88 25.47 59.15
CA SER A 124 -29.50 25.89 58.88
C SER A 124 -28.71 26.03 60.20
N ARG A 125 -27.72 25.16 60.43
CA ARG A 125 -26.55 25.40 61.30
C ARG A 125 -25.35 24.73 60.60
N ARG A 126 -24.47 25.45 59.87
CA ARG A 126 -23.41 26.40 60.26
C ARG A 126 -22.41 25.83 61.30
N SER A 127 -21.11 26.00 60.96
CA SER A 127 -19.86 25.71 61.70
C SER A 127 -19.33 24.27 61.53
N THR A 128 -18.07 23.96 61.18
CA THR A 128 -16.86 24.73 60.82
C THR A 128 -15.81 23.71 60.27
N PRO A 129 -14.65 24.14 59.73
CA PRO A 129 -13.86 23.41 58.74
C PRO A 129 -12.85 22.43 59.36
N ALA A 130 -12.55 21.36 58.62
CA ALA A 130 -11.28 20.65 58.74
C ALA A 130 -10.57 20.69 57.38
N LEU A 131 -9.56 21.55 57.33
CA LEU A 131 -8.45 21.46 56.40
C LEU A 131 -7.92 20.02 56.39
N GLN A 132 -8.05 19.33 55.26
CA GLN A 132 -7.03 18.38 54.87
C GLN A 132 -6.78 18.49 53.37
N ALA A 133 -6.09 19.57 53.02
CA ALA A 133 -5.20 19.58 51.87
C ALA A 133 -4.13 18.50 52.08
N ARG A 134 -4.34 17.32 51.51
CA ARG A 134 -3.24 16.40 51.19
C ARG A 134 -3.22 16.19 49.68
N ARG A 135 -2.40 17.05 49.08
CA ARG A 135 -1.51 16.79 47.94
C ARG A 135 -2.10 15.95 46.81
N PHE A 136 -2.48 16.68 45.76
CA PHE A 136 -2.16 16.34 44.38
C PHE A 136 -0.78 15.67 44.30
N SER A 137 -0.76 14.40 43.88
CA SER A 137 0.42 13.72 43.37
C SER A 137 0.22 13.48 41.87
N PRO A 138 0.91 14.21 40.98
CA PRO A 138 1.10 13.77 39.61
C PRO A 138 2.30 12.82 39.60
N VAL A 139 2.06 11.51 39.63
CA VAL A 139 3.10 10.51 39.31
C VAL A 139 3.22 10.42 37.80
N TRP A 140 4.08 11.27 37.25
CA TRP A 140 4.83 10.97 36.03
C TRP A 140 6.31 11.18 36.37
N PRO A 141 7.15 10.18 36.08
CA PRO A 141 8.33 10.54 35.30
C PRO A 141 8.65 9.52 34.21
N ARG A 142 8.77 10.05 32.99
CA ARG A 142 9.94 9.90 32.12
C ARG A 142 10.64 8.54 32.16
N THR A 143 10.29 7.67 31.21
CA THR A 143 11.30 6.89 30.49
C THR A 143 10.98 6.90 29.00
N VAL A 144 11.49 7.94 28.33
CA VAL A 144 11.74 7.88 26.89
C VAL A 144 12.94 6.95 26.70
N ARG A 145 12.70 5.63 26.68
CA ARG A 145 13.67 4.70 26.11
C ARG A 145 13.48 4.74 24.60
N ARG A 146 14.48 5.33 23.94
CA ARG A 146 14.82 5.07 22.54
C ARG A 146 14.87 3.56 22.33
N CYS A 147 13.80 2.95 21.85
CA CYS A 147 13.90 1.70 21.11
C CYS A 147 14.37 2.05 19.70
N ARG A 148 15.69 1.96 19.56
CA ARG A 148 16.43 1.92 18.31
C ARG A 148 15.78 0.86 17.41
N MET A 149 15.40 1.27 16.20
CA MET A 149 15.01 0.35 15.12
C MET A 149 16.04 -0.77 14.98
N PRO A 150 15.64 -2.04 14.77
CA PRO A 150 16.48 -2.99 14.08
C PRO A 150 16.30 -2.77 12.56
N ALA A 151 17.39 -2.38 11.90
CA ALA A 151 17.52 -2.45 10.45
C ALA A 151 17.40 -3.92 9.97
N PRO A 152 16.96 -4.16 8.72
CA PRO A 152 16.76 -5.50 8.18
C PRO A 152 18.08 -6.24 7.97
N CYS A 153 18.16 -7.46 8.53
CA CYS A 153 19.20 -8.42 8.20
C CYS A 153 18.95 -8.98 6.78
N TRP A 154 19.67 -8.48 5.80
CA TRP A 154 19.96 -9.23 4.57
C TRP A 154 21.23 -10.05 4.78
N PRO A 155 21.24 -11.35 4.46
CA PRO A 155 22.45 -12.02 4.01
C PRO A 155 22.50 -12.00 2.49
N ASN A 156 23.48 -11.25 2.00
CA ASN A 156 23.96 -11.26 0.64
C ASN A 156 24.52 -12.65 0.28
N SER A 157 24.22 -13.08 -0.95
CA SER A 157 24.87 -14.16 -1.68
C SER A 157 26.39 -14.01 -1.75
N ALA A 158 27.13 -15.07 -1.39
CA ALA A 158 28.48 -15.31 -1.89
C ALA A 158 28.88 -16.79 -1.75
N ARG A 159 29.10 -17.40 -2.92
CA ARG A 159 29.84 -18.64 -3.20
C ARG A 159 29.08 -19.97 -3.13
#